data_AF-A0AA40DU04-F1
#
_entry.id   AF-A0AA40DU04-F1
#
_cell.length_a   1.000
_cell.length_b   1.000
_cell.length_c   1.000
_cell.angle_alpha   90.00
_cell.angle_beta   90.00
_cell.angle_gamma   90.00
#
_symmetry.space_group_name_H-M   'P 1'
#
loop_
_entity.id
_entity.type
_entity.pdbx_description
1 polymer ?
#
loop_
_entity_poly.entity_id
_entity_poly.type
_entity_poly.pdbx_seq_one_letter_code
_entity_poly.pdbx_strand_id
1 'polypeptide(L)'
;MVSVATLASSAFASQLSKRCSPARDPEVAHGYYPPAPCWQDFDTACRPYIAEGTEMTLDTKHKLAVIYGVSEYCAAEVAEELARSTDGRKNYGWAGKHGNLTLIKGGILIISGMPEDAVTRYSKLTYQRSQQPAQP
;
A
#
# COMPACT_ATOMS: atom_id res chain seq x y z
N MET A 1 -39.41 6.18 -49.85
CA MET A 1 -39.15 6.29 -48.41
C MET A 1 -38.73 4.92 -47.91
N VAL A 2 -37.47 4.74 -47.48
CA VAL A 2 -37.07 3.63 -46.60
C VAL A 2 -35.97 4.18 -45.69
N SER A 3 -36.32 4.45 -44.44
CA SER A 3 -35.36 4.83 -43.39
C SER A 3 -34.75 3.56 -42.82
N VAL A 4 -33.42 3.43 -42.88
CA VAL A 4 -32.68 2.36 -42.22
C VAL A 4 -32.31 2.85 -40.82
N ALA A 5 -32.95 2.28 -39.80
CA ALA A 5 -32.65 2.57 -38.40
C ALA A 5 -31.44 1.75 -37.96
N THR A 6 -30.32 2.42 -37.67
CA THR A 6 -29.12 1.81 -37.11
C THR A 6 -29.32 1.58 -35.61
N LEU A 7 -29.55 0.33 -35.20
CA LEU A 7 -29.51 -0.07 -33.79
C LEU A 7 -28.05 -0.13 -33.35
N ALA A 8 -27.57 0.92 -32.68
CA ALA A 8 -26.27 0.92 -32.02
C ALA A 8 -26.37 0.11 -30.71
N SER A 9 -25.91 -1.14 -30.74
CA SER A 9 -25.70 -1.93 -29.53
C SER A 9 -24.55 -1.31 -28.73
N SER A 10 -24.86 -0.66 -27.60
CA SER A 10 -23.86 -0.22 -26.63
C SER A 10 -23.27 -1.45 -25.93
N ALA A 11 -22.12 -1.91 -26.43
CA ALA A 11 -21.30 -2.88 -25.73
C ALA A 11 -20.83 -2.24 -24.41
N PHE A 12 -21.48 -2.60 -23.30
CA PHE A 12 -20.92 -2.42 -21.97
C PHE A 12 -19.68 -3.29 -21.88
N ALA A 13 -18.53 -2.77 -22.31
CA ALA A 13 -17.25 -3.37 -22.03
C ALA A 13 -17.09 -3.40 -20.51
N SER A 14 -17.40 -4.54 -19.90
CA SER A 14 -17.07 -4.80 -18.50
C SER A 14 -15.56 -4.68 -18.40
N GLN A 15 -15.06 -3.53 -17.95
CA GLN A 15 -13.65 -3.36 -17.68
C GLN A 15 -13.27 -4.42 -16.65
N LEU A 16 -12.46 -5.39 -17.06
CA LEU A 16 -11.88 -6.38 -16.15
C LEU A 16 -11.14 -5.62 -15.05
N SER A 17 -11.76 -5.49 -13.89
CA SER A 17 -11.13 -4.96 -12.70
C SER A 17 -10.08 -5.96 -12.27
N LYS A 18 -8.81 -5.58 -12.40
CA LYS A 18 -7.68 -6.38 -11.94
C LYS A 18 -7.86 -6.62 -10.44
N ARG A 19 -8.16 -7.86 -10.04
CA ARG A 19 -8.24 -8.22 -8.62
C ARG A 19 -6.85 -8.09 -8.01
N CYS A 20 -6.75 -7.42 -6.87
CA CYS A 20 -5.53 -7.26 -6.10
C CYS A 20 -5.28 -8.54 -5.30
N SER A 21 -5.13 -9.65 -6.01
CA SER A 21 -4.86 -10.94 -5.40
C SER A 21 -3.39 -10.99 -5.00
N PRO A 22 -3.07 -11.52 -3.81
CA PRO A 22 -1.69 -11.85 -3.45
C PRO A 22 -1.05 -12.75 -4.52
N ALA A 23 0.22 -12.49 -4.84
CA ALA A 23 0.96 -13.32 -5.79
C ALA A 23 1.71 -14.41 -5.03
N ARG A 24 1.40 -15.69 -5.28
CA ARG A 24 2.04 -16.81 -4.57
C ARG A 24 3.54 -16.88 -4.88
N ASP A 25 4.34 -17.00 -3.85
CA ASP A 25 5.79 -17.24 -3.93
C ASP A 25 6.25 -17.93 -2.63
N PRO A 26 6.62 -19.21 -2.66
CA PRO A 26 6.92 -19.97 -1.44
C PRO A 26 8.18 -19.49 -0.70
N GLU A 27 9.00 -18.65 -1.30
CA GLU A 27 10.29 -18.21 -0.72
C GLU A 27 10.16 -16.95 0.15
N VAL A 28 9.07 -16.17 -0.01
CA VAL A 28 8.78 -15.00 0.83
C VAL A 28 8.01 -15.40 2.09
N ALA A 29 7.95 -14.50 3.07
CA ALA A 29 7.13 -14.72 4.26
C ALA A 29 5.66 -14.99 3.87
N HIS A 30 5.03 -15.93 4.58
CA HIS A 30 3.67 -16.45 4.32
C HIS A 30 3.41 -17.10 2.96
N GLY A 31 4.43 -17.23 2.11
CA GLY A 31 4.31 -17.89 0.81
C GLY A 31 3.60 -17.07 -0.28
N TYR A 32 3.45 -15.76 -0.09
CA TYR A 32 2.87 -14.84 -1.08
C TYR A 32 3.36 -13.40 -0.92
N TYR A 33 3.37 -12.63 -2.01
CA TYR A 33 3.51 -11.18 -1.99
C TYR A 33 2.15 -10.53 -1.68
N PRO A 34 2.05 -9.71 -0.62
CA PRO A 34 0.85 -8.95 -0.37
C PRO A 34 0.69 -7.84 -1.41
N PRO A 35 -0.55 -7.45 -1.77
CA PRO A 35 -0.82 -6.40 -2.75
C PRO A 35 -0.40 -5.00 -2.28
N ALA A 36 -0.29 -4.77 -0.96
CA ALA A 36 0.16 -3.55 -0.34
C ALA A 36 1.00 -3.88 0.92
N PRO A 37 1.88 -2.98 1.40
CA PRO A 37 2.52 -3.17 2.70
C PRO A 37 1.47 -3.13 3.83
N CYS A 38 1.74 -3.80 4.95
CA CYS A 38 0.74 -4.01 6.00
C CYS A 38 0.21 -2.75 6.71
N TRP A 39 0.89 -1.60 6.55
CA TRP A 39 0.45 -0.29 7.04
C TRP A 39 -0.39 0.49 6.00
N GLN A 40 -0.70 -0.15 4.88
CA GLN A 40 -1.61 0.33 3.86
C GLN A 40 -2.66 -0.76 3.61
N ASP A 41 -3.79 -0.34 3.09
CA ASP A 41 -4.81 -1.22 2.55
C ASP A 41 -5.12 -0.79 1.11
N PHE A 42 -6.00 -1.47 0.41
CA PHE A 42 -6.23 -1.24 -1.02
C PHE A 42 -7.69 -1.40 -1.38
N ASP A 43 -8.17 -0.54 -2.28
CA ASP A 43 -9.55 -0.63 -2.76
C ASP A 43 -9.71 -1.75 -3.81
N THR A 44 -10.94 -1.97 -4.26
CA THR A 44 -11.24 -2.95 -5.32
C THR A 44 -10.56 -2.65 -6.65
N ALA A 45 -9.99 -1.45 -6.83
CA ALA A 45 -9.21 -1.02 -7.98
C ALA A 45 -7.69 -1.05 -7.71
N CYS A 46 -7.24 -1.67 -6.62
CA CYS A 46 -5.84 -1.79 -6.19
C CYS A 46 -5.15 -0.46 -5.93
N ARG A 47 -5.90 0.56 -5.56
CA ARG A 47 -5.32 1.84 -5.15
C ARG A 47 -5.04 1.76 -3.65
N PRO A 48 -3.77 1.91 -3.24
CA PRO A 48 -3.44 1.86 -1.84
C PRO A 48 -3.99 3.10 -1.11
N TYR A 49 -4.39 2.92 0.14
CA TYR A 49 -4.79 3.95 1.07
C TYR A 49 -4.21 3.64 2.46
N ILE A 50 -4.25 4.61 3.38
CA ILE A 50 -3.75 4.43 4.74
C ILE A 50 -4.63 3.41 5.48
N ALA A 51 -4.00 2.37 6.06
CA ALA A 51 -4.73 1.28 6.70
C ALA A 51 -5.63 1.77 7.85
N GLU A 52 -6.71 1.05 8.09
CA GLU A 52 -7.65 1.36 9.16
C GLU A 52 -6.94 1.47 10.53
N GLY A 53 -7.26 2.50 11.31
CA GLY A 53 -6.66 2.72 12.63
C GLY A 53 -5.21 3.22 12.60
N THR A 54 -4.66 3.53 11.43
CA THR A 54 -3.33 4.16 11.30
C THR A 54 -3.44 5.63 10.89
N GLU A 55 -2.45 6.42 11.30
CA GLU A 55 -2.31 7.83 10.90
C GLU A 55 -0.94 8.05 10.28
N MET A 56 -0.83 8.95 9.30
CA MET A 56 0.43 9.25 8.62
C MET A 56 0.74 10.74 8.60
N THR A 57 1.94 11.10 9.08
CA THR A 57 2.60 12.37 8.79
C THR A 57 3.61 12.16 7.68
N LEU A 58 3.54 12.99 6.63
CA LEU A 58 4.49 12.98 5.53
C LEU A 58 5.28 14.28 5.48
N ASP A 59 6.60 14.18 5.57
CA ASP A 59 7.54 15.26 5.29
C ASP A 59 8.24 14.98 3.95
N THR A 60 7.68 15.57 2.89
CA THR A 60 8.16 15.38 1.53
C THR A 60 9.55 15.96 1.32
N LYS A 61 9.87 17.08 1.99
CA LYS A 61 11.15 17.77 1.86
C LYS A 61 12.29 16.94 2.42
N HIS A 62 12.07 16.28 3.55
CA HIS A 62 13.06 15.42 4.20
C HIS A 62 12.92 13.94 3.83
N LYS A 63 12.03 13.59 2.90
CA LYS A 63 11.81 12.21 2.41
C LYS A 63 11.53 11.24 3.55
N LEU A 64 10.60 11.63 4.40
CA LEU A 64 10.28 10.97 5.66
C LEU A 64 8.76 10.80 5.79
N ALA A 65 8.32 9.62 6.20
CA ALA A 65 6.96 9.39 6.67
C ALA A 65 7.00 8.79 8.07
N VAL A 66 6.08 9.23 8.92
CA VAL A 66 5.83 8.64 10.25
C VAL A 66 4.41 8.11 10.26
N ILE A 67 4.27 6.83 10.58
CA ILE A 67 3.00 6.12 10.60
C ILE A 67 2.73 5.68 12.02
N TYR A 68 1.61 6.11 12.57
CA TYR A 68 1.14 5.79 13.92
C TYR A 68 0.06 4.72 13.87
N GLY A 69 -0.15 4.02 14.98
CA GLY A 69 -1.22 3.02 15.11
C GLY A 69 -0.93 1.69 14.39
N VAL A 70 0.32 1.44 14.00
CA VAL A 70 0.71 0.17 13.37
C VAL A 70 0.45 -0.98 14.34
N SER A 71 -0.36 -1.95 13.90
CA SER A 71 -0.72 -3.12 14.69
C SER A 71 0.49 -3.99 15.03
N GLU A 72 0.41 -4.77 16.11
CA GLU A 72 1.47 -5.71 16.48
C GLU A 72 1.78 -6.72 15.36
N TYR A 73 0.74 -7.15 14.63
CA TYR A 73 0.89 -7.98 13.44
C TYR A 73 1.74 -7.28 12.38
N CYS A 74 1.41 -6.03 12.01
CA CYS A 74 2.18 -5.32 10.99
C CYS A 74 3.61 -4.99 11.45
N ALA A 75 3.80 -4.71 12.74
CA ALA A 75 5.14 -4.56 13.31
C ALA A 75 5.96 -5.86 13.20
N ALA A 76 5.34 -7.03 13.43
CA ALA A 76 6.00 -8.32 13.24
C ALA A 76 6.35 -8.58 11.76
N GLU A 77 5.47 -8.22 10.82
CA GLU A 77 5.74 -8.33 9.38
C GLU A 77 6.93 -7.46 8.95
N VAL A 78 7.00 -6.21 9.44
CA VAL A 78 8.13 -5.31 9.17
C VAL A 78 9.42 -5.85 9.78
N ALA A 79 9.36 -6.42 10.99
CA ALA A 79 10.52 -7.04 11.62
C ALA A 79 11.02 -8.25 10.83
N GLU A 80 10.13 -9.11 10.33
CA GLU A 80 10.48 -10.27 9.49
C GLU A 80 11.06 -9.84 8.13
N GLU A 81 10.51 -8.80 7.50
CA GLU A 81 11.06 -8.20 6.27
C GLU A 81 12.52 -7.77 6.45
N LEU A 82 12.81 -7.08 7.56
CA LEU A 82 14.14 -6.59 7.90
C LEU A 82 15.10 -7.74 8.27
N ALA A 83 14.61 -8.74 9.02
CA ALA A 83 15.39 -9.93 9.36
C ALA A 83 15.81 -10.70 8.11
N ARG A 84 14.86 -10.94 7.19
CA ARG A 84 15.10 -11.57 5.88
C ARG A 84 16.10 -10.78 5.04
N SER A 85 15.99 -9.45 5.02
CA SER A 85 16.96 -8.59 4.34
C SER A 85 18.36 -8.73 4.93
N THR A 86 18.47 -8.97 6.24
CA THR A 86 19.74 -9.05 6.94
C THR A 86 20.43 -10.40 6.75
N ASP A 87 19.64 -11.49 6.74
CA ASP A 87 20.15 -12.86 6.60
C ASP A 87 20.17 -13.38 5.14
N GLY A 88 19.74 -12.55 4.18
CA GLY A 88 19.78 -12.84 2.74
C GLY A 88 18.61 -13.67 2.22
N ARG A 89 17.59 -13.92 3.03
CA ARG A 89 16.34 -14.55 2.57
C ARG A 89 15.53 -13.59 1.71
N LYS A 90 14.81 -14.13 0.74
CA LYS A 90 13.88 -13.37 -0.10
C LYS A 90 12.79 -12.72 0.77
N ASN A 91 12.48 -11.47 0.47
CA ASN A 91 11.55 -10.66 1.24
C ASN A 91 10.57 -9.91 0.29
N TYR A 92 9.71 -9.06 0.83
CA TYR A 92 8.72 -8.30 0.06
C TYR A 92 9.34 -7.13 -0.72
N GLY A 93 10.57 -6.74 -0.38
CA GLY A 93 11.31 -5.64 -0.97
C GLY A 93 10.74 -4.28 -0.54
N TRP A 94 10.10 -4.20 0.62
CA TRP A 94 9.49 -2.99 1.13
C TRP A 94 10.52 -1.90 1.40
N ALA A 95 11.67 -2.25 2.00
CA ALA A 95 12.72 -1.28 2.28
C ALA A 95 13.20 -0.58 0.98
N GLY A 96 13.37 -1.35 -0.10
CA GLY A 96 13.75 -0.79 -1.41
C GLY A 96 12.65 0.05 -2.06
N LYS A 97 11.38 -0.30 -1.87
CA LYS A 97 10.22 0.38 -2.49
C LYS A 97 9.74 1.60 -1.72
N HIS A 98 9.99 1.67 -0.41
CA HIS A 98 9.42 2.67 0.48
C HIS A 98 10.47 3.55 1.15
N GLY A 99 11.67 3.01 1.43
CA GLY A 99 12.70 3.65 2.24
C GLY A 99 13.07 2.79 3.45
N ASN A 100 13.99 3.29 4.26
CA ASN A 100 14.47 2.58 5.45
C ASN A 100 13.36 2.51 6.51
N LEU A 101 13.00 1.29 6.91
CA LEU A 101 11.93 1.02 7.86
C LEU A 101 12.51 0.96 9.29
N THR A 102 11.96 1.73 10.22
CA THR A 102 12.34 1.72 11.64
C THR A 102 11.10 1.64 12.49
N LEU A 103 10.99 0.58 13.30
CA LEU A 103 9.92 0.42 14.27
C LEU A 103 10.31 1.04 15.61
N ILE A 104 9.41 1.83 16.18
CA ILE A 104 9.48 2.33 17.54
C ILE A 104 8.40 1.64 18.38
N LYS A 105 8.73 1.32 19.63
CA LYS A 105 7.79 0.74 20.59
C LYS A 105 6.51 1.59 20.67
N GLY A 106 5.35 0.92 20.66
CA GLY A 106 4.05 1.59 20.70
C GLY A 106 3.37 1.76 19.34
N GLY A 107 3.77 0.98 18.32
CA GLY A 107 3.06 0.94 17.03
C GLY A 107 3.39 2.12 16.11
N ILE A 108 4.63 2.62 16.15
CA ILE A 108 5.08 3.70 15.28
C ILE A 108 6.09 3.14 14.28
N LEU A 109 5.83 3.34 12.99
CA LEU A 109 6.74 3.05 11.90
C LEU A 109 7.26 4.35 11.31
N ILE A 110 8.59 4.51 11.32
CA ILE A 110 9.28 5.59 10.60
C ILE A 110 9.83 5.03 9.30
N ILE A 111 9.53 5.71 8.19
CA ILE A 111 10.08 5.43 6.87
C ILE A 111 10.96 6.60 6.47
N SER A 112 12.27 6.40 6.43
CA SER A 112 13.25 7.45 6.14
C SER A 112 14.00 7.19 4.84
N GLY A 113 14.60 8.22 4.25
CA GLY A 113 15.34 8.07 2.99
C GLY A 113 14.46 7.57 1.85
N MET A 114 13.19 7.97 1.85
CA MET A 114 12.23 7.55 0.83
C MET A 114 12.71 7.95 -0.57
N PRO A 115 12.67 7.06 -1.57
CA PRO A 115 12.95 7.46 -2.95
C PRO A 115 11.83 8.40 -3.46
N GLU A 116 12.14 9.23 -4.46
CA GLU A 116 11.22 10.28 -4.97
C GLU A 116 9.86 9.73 -5.43
N ASP A 117 9.89 8.55 -6.04
CA ASP A 117 8.69 7.83 -6.46
C ASP A 117 7.85 7.37 -5.26
N ALA A 118 8.48 6.96 -4.15
CA ALA A 118 7.78 6.66 -2.91
C ALA A 118 7.16 7.92 -2.28
N VAL A 119 7.90 9.04 -2.22
CA VAL A 119 7.35 10.33 -1.72
C VAL A 119 6.13 10.74 -2.54
N THR A 120 6.21 10.63 -3.87
CA THR A 120 5.11 10.93 -4.78
C THR A 120 3.92 10.00 -4.63
N ARG A 121 4.14 8.71 -4.32
CA ARG A 121 3.06 7.77 -4.01
C ARG A 121 2.40 8.13 -2.68
N TYR A 122 3.19 8.41 -1.65
CA TYR A 122 2.70 8.66 -0.30
C TYR A 122 1.91 9.97 -0.20
N SER A 123 2.29 11.01 -0.95
CA SER A 123 1.54 12.27 -1.00
C SER A 123 0.16 12.15 -1.63
N LYS A 124 -0.13 11.03 -2.29
CA LYS A 124 -1.42 10.72 -2.92
C LYS A 124 -2.26 9.71 -2.11
N LEU A 125 -1.72 9.18 -1.02
CA LEU A 125 -2.48 8.27 -0.16
C LEU A 125 -3.59 9.04 0.52
N THR A 126 -4.77 8.46 0.53
CA THR A 126 -5.93 8.98 1.24
C THR A 126 -6.25 8.09 2.43
N TYR A 127 -7.07 8.59 3.35
CA TYR A 127 -7.79 7.73 4.29
C TYR A 127 -9.03 7.16 3.61
N GLN A 128 -9.48 5.98 4.03
CA GLN A 128 -10.75 5.47 3.54
C GLN A 128 -11.88 6.43 3.97
N ARG A 129 -12.83 6.70 3.07
CA ARG A 129 -13.82 7.79 3.18
C ARG A 129 -14.68 7.76 4.46
N SER A 130 -14.74 6.63 5.17
CA SER A 130 -15.43 6.47 6.46
C SER A 130 -14.63 6.94 7.68
N GLN A 131 -13.36 7.34 7.54
CA GLN A 131 -12.43 7.53 8.67
C GLN A 131 -11.57 8.80 8.60
N GLN A 132 -11.98 9.83 7.87
CA GLN A 132 -11.26 11.11 7.95
C GLN A 132 -11.35 11.64 9.40
N PRO A 133 -10.24 11.75 10.15
CA PRO A 133 -10.29 12.36 11.47
C PRO A 133 -10.74 13.82 11.30
N ALA A 134 -11.51 14.34 12.25
CA ALA A 134 -11.78 15.77 12.30
C ALA A 134 -10.45 16.51 12.31
N GLN A 135 -10.16 17.28 11.26
CA GLN A 135 -9.01 18.18 11.28
C GLN A 135 -9.26 19.24 12.37
N PRO A 136 -8.25 19.59 13.19
CA PRO A 136 -8.36 20.67 14.16
C PRO A 136 -8.61 22.03 13.50
#